data_AF-A0A1Y1YDN5-F1
#
_entry.id   AF-A0A1Y1YDN5-F1
#
_cell.length_a   1.000
_cell.length_b   1.000
_cell.length_c   1.000
_cell.angle_alpha   90.00
_cell.angle_beta   90.00
_cell.angle_gamma   90.00
#
_symmetry.space_group_name_H-M   'P 1'
#
loop_
_entity.id
_entity.type
_entity.pdbx_description
1 polymer ?
#
loop_
_entity_poly.entity_id
_entity_poly.type
_entity_poly.pdbx_seq_one_letter_code
_entity_poly.pdbx_strand_id
1 'polypeptide(L)'
;MKSWVRIVDRWFVASEFYGSTGLVSDEKKNILSSLQRAATRNCEAEFMQGPFPQALLSTDRKAQSVITMSHLESSLESSKLLQSPAEYRHWLLCYARRLADEGAELRAEDLCRELLGPLYRLSNSKTMTTSKWNPLILGFPKHELLREILPILGGNRCLQRISTEYSKSLKELAPENPMDQT
;
A
#
# COMPACT_ATOMS: atom_id res chain seq x y z
N MET A 1 12.50 -20.62 -9.84
CA MET A 1 12.54 -20.07 -11.22
C MET A 1 12.93 -18.61 -11.11
N LYS A 2 13.81 -18.09 -11.96
CA LYS A 2 14.15 -16.66 -12.02
C LYS A 2 13.20 -16.01 -13.03
N SER A 3 12.47 -14.97 -12.64
CA SER A 3 11.54 -14.23 -13.51
C SER A 3 11.95 -12.76 -13.59
N TRP A 4 11.63 -12.12 -14.71
CA TRP A 4 11.77 -10.67 -14.90
C TRP A 4 10.42 -10.02 -14.65
N VAL A 5 10.39 -9.00 -13.80
CA VAL A 5 9.19 -8.23 -13.49
C VAL A 5 9.45 -6.78 -13.82
N ARG A 6 8.48 -6.14 -14.47
CA ARG A 6 8.54 -4.70 -14.73
C ARG A 6 8.14 -3.97 -13.45
N ILE A 7 9.08 -3.19 -12.91
CA ILE A 7 8.95 -2.47 -11.64
C ILE A 7 8.40 -1.05 -11.85
N VAL A 8 8.69 -0.44 -13.00
CA VAL A 8 8.31 0.95 -13.30
C VAL A 8 7.61 1.04 -14.66
N ASP A 9 6.51 1.78 -14.69
CA ASP A 9 5.82 2.18 -15.91
C ASP A 9 5.92 3.70 -16.15
N ARG A 10 6.03 4.09 -17.43
CA ARG A 10 6.18 5.48 -17.87
C ARG A 10 4.89 6.27 -17.70
N TRP A 11 3.75 5.59 -17.78
CA TRP A 11 2.46 6.24 -17.59
C TRP A 11 2.24 6.68 -16.14
N PHE A 12 3.00 6.17 -15.16
CA PHE A 12 2.89 6.58 -13.75
C PHE A 12 3.28 8.04 -13.48
N VAL A 13 3.98 8.71 -14.40
CA VAL A 13 4.23 10.16 -14.35
C VAL A 13 2.92 10.97 -14.25
N ALA A 14 1.84 10.38 -14.75
CA ALA A 14 0.51 10.95 -14.71
C ALA A 14 -0.21 10.87 -13.35
N SER A 15 0.35 10.12 -12.39
CA SER A 15 -0.26 9.90 -11.08
C SER A 15 -0.04 11.08 -10.15
N GLU A 16 -1.05 11.39 -9.34
CA GLU A 16 -1.01 12.44 -8.31
C GLU A 16 0.06 12.19 -7.22
N PHE A 17 0.54 10.95 -7.08
CA PHE A 17 1.54 10.57 -6.09
C PHE A 17 2.95 10.41 -6.66
N TYR A 18 3.14 10.73 -7.95
CA TYR A 18 4.46 10.67 -8.58
C TYR A 18 5.43 11.64 -7.87
N GLY A 19 6.60 11.14 -7.47
CA GLY A 19 7.61 11.92 -6.74
C GLY A 19 7.40 12.08 -5.24
N SER A 20 6.28 11.62 -4.68
CA SER A 20 5.99 11.71 -3.23
C SER A 20 6.99 10.97 -2.33
N THR A 21 7.75 10.03 -2.89
CA THR A 21 8.81 9.26 -2.22
C THR A 21 10.09 10.04 -1.94
N GLY A 22 10.27 11.23 -2.54
CA GLY A 22 11.40 12.11 -2.21
C GLY A 22 11.42 12.60 -0.75
N LEU A 23 10.34 12.36 -0.01
CA LEU A 23 10.19 12.69 1.41
C LEU A 23 10.77 11.62 2.34
N VAL A 24 11.13 10.44 1.84
CA VAL A 24 11.77 9.40 2.65
C VAL A 24 13.25 9.77 2.82
N SER A 25 13.62 10.21 4.01
CA SER A 25 14.90 10.87 4.34
C SER A 25 16.19 10.06 4.13
N ASP A 26 16.12 8.83 3.62
CA ASP A 26 17.29 7.96 3.43
C ASP A 26 17.52 7.64 1.94
N GLU A 27 18.38 8.43 1.29
CA GLU A 27 18.71 8.31 -0.13
C GLU A 27 19.17 6.90 -0.53
N LYS A 28 19.79 6.15 0.39
CA LYS A 28 20.28 4.78 0.11
C LYS A 28 19.17 3.74 0.10
N LYS A 29 18.00 4.03 0.67
CA LYS A 29 16.83 3.13 0.72
C LYS A 29 15.80 3.45 -0.36
N ASN A 30 16.03 4.52 -1.11
CA ASN A 30 15.14 5.08 -2.11
C ASN A 30 15.35 4.45 -3.49
N ILE A 31 15.36 3.12 -3.56
CA ILE A 31 15.68 2.38 -4.79
C ILE A 31 14.56 2.53 -5.81
N LEU A 32 13.30 2.32 -5.41
CA LEU A 32 12.16 2.44 -6.32
C LEU A 32 12.05 3.86 -6.87
N SER A 33 12.17 4.84 -5.99
CA SER A 33 12.09 6.25 -6.37
C SER A 33 13.25 6.69 -7.26
N SER A 34 14.47 6.19 -7.02
CA SER A 34 15.61 6.41 -7.91
C SER A 34 15.38 5.77 -9.28
N LEU A 35 14.83 4.55 -9.33
CA LEU A 35 14.49 3.87 -10.58
C LEU A 35 13.35 4.57 -11.32
N GLN A 36 12.32 5.04 -10.61
CA GLN A 36 11.20 5.81 -11.17
C GLN A 36 11.71 7.09 -11.81
N ARG A 37 12.59 7.83 -11.14
CA ARG A 37 13.25 9.03 -11.71
C ARG A 37 14.12 8.69 -12.90
N ALA A 38 14.93 7.63 -12.81
CA ALA A 38 15.81 7.22 -13.91
C ALA A 38 15.01 6.80 -15.17
N ALA A 39 13.89 6.10 -14.99
CA ALA A 39 13.02 5.65 -16.09
C ALA A 39 12.30 6.81 -16.80
N THR A 40 12.09 7.93 -16.11
CA THR A 40 11.32 9.08 -16.61
C THR A 40 12.16 10.27 -17.02
N ARG A 41 13.46 10.30 -16.69
CA ARG A 41 14.40 11.36 -17.11
C ARG A 41 14.36 11.68 -18.61
N ASN A 42 14.10 10.69 -19.45
CA ASN A 42 13.93 10.89 -20.91
C ASN A 42 12.45 10.91 -21.35
N CYS A 43 11.51 10.62 -20.46
CA CYS A 43 10.09 10.48 -20.76
C CYS A 43 9.27 11.74 -20.43
N GLU A 44 9.65 12.51 -19.41
CA GLU A 44 8.93 13.75 -19.03
C GLU A 44 8.88 14.73 -20.20
N ALA A 45 9.96 14.82 -20.98
CA ALA A 45 10.01 15.68 -22.15
C ALA A 45 9.11 15.18 -23.30
N GLU A 46 9.01 13.87 -23.57
CA GLU A 46 8.27 13.38 -24.75
C GLU A 46 6.79 13.06 -24.44
N PHE A 47 6.50 12.53 -23.25
CA PHE A 47 5.17 12.06 -22.87
C PHE A 47 4.27 13.17 -22.30
N MET A 48 4.82 14.14 -21.55
CA MET A 48 4.05 15.33 -21.15
C MET A 48 3.97 16.40 -22.24
N GLN A 49 4.86 16.42 -23.25
CA GLN A 49 4.72 17.32 -24.40
C GLN A 49 3.78 16.76 -25.47
N GLY A 50 3.47 15.46 -25.43
CA GLY A 50 2.46 14.86 -26.28
C GLY A 50 1.05 15.39 -25.92
N PRO A 51 0.23 15.82 -26.90
CA PRO A 51 -1.09 16.39 -26.63
C PRO A 51 -2.07 15.38 -26.01
N PHE A 52 -1.85 14.07 -26.19
CA PHE A 52 -2.81 13.04 -25.81
C PHE A 52 -2.77 12.65 -24.31
N PRO A 53 -1.60 12.39 -23.68
CA PRO A 53 -1.57 12.10 -22.24
C PRO A 53 -2.02 13.29 -21.39
N GLN A 54 -1.54 14.51 -21.69
CA GLN A 54 -2.00 15.71 -21.00
C GLN A 54 -3.50 15.95 -21.18
N ALA A 55 -4.05 15.73 -22.38
CA ALA A 55 -5.48 15.87 -22.62
C ALA A 55 -6.30 14.82 -21.86
N LEU A 56 -5.94 13.54 -21.88
CA LEU A 56 -6.69 12.51 -21.15
C LEU A 56 -6.67 12.74 -19.62
N LEU A 57 -5.53 13.18 -19.10
CA LEU A 57 -5.36 13.46 -17.68
C LEU A 57 -6.10 14.72 -17.22
N SER A 58 -6.18 15.74 -18.07
CA SER A 58 -6.92 16.97 -17.77
C SER A 58 -8.43 16.82 -17.98
N THR A 59 -8.87 15.93 -18.87
CA THR A 59 -10.30 15.79 -19.22
C THR A 59 -11.02 14.71 -18.43
N ASP A 60 -10.35 13.63 -18.02
CA ASP A 60 -11.00 12.50 -17.36
C ASP A 60 -10.42 12.22 -15.95
N ARG A 61 -11.12 12.74 -14.93
CA ARG A 61 -10.81 12.47 -13.52
C ARG A 61 -10.92 10.98 -13.16
N LYS A 62 -11.77 10.21 -13.84
CA LYS A 62 -11.87 8.77 -13.60
C LYS A 62 -10.65 8.04 -14.17
N ALA A 63 -10.20 8.42 -15.37
CA ALA A 63 -8.95 7.91 -15.93
C ALA A 63 -7.76 8.21 -15.01
N GLN A 64 -7.66 9.45 -14.49
CA GLN A 64 -6.64 9.78 -13.49
C GLN A 64 -6.74 8.93 -12.21
N SER A 65 -7.95 8.67 -11.73
CA SER A 65 -8.19 7.82 -10.56
C SER A 65 -7.65 6.41 -10.77
N VAL A 66 -7.97 5.79 -11.91
CA VAL A 66 -7.52 4.44 -12.26
C VAL A 66 -6.00 4.38 -12.41
N ILE A 67 -5.44 5.41 -13.06
CA ILE A 67 -4.00 5.58 -13.21
C ILE A 67 -3.32 5.65 -11.83
N THR A 68 -3.79 6.55 -10.97
CA THR A 68 -3.23 6.72 -9.63
C THR A 68 -3.34 5.45 -8.81
N MET A 69 -4.47 4.74 -8.86
CA MET A 69 -4.64 3.49 -8.14
C MET A 69 -3.62 2.43 -8.59
N SER A 70 -3.52 2.17 -9.90
CA SER A 70 -2.60 1.12 -10.37
C SER A 70 -1.12 1.50 -10.16
N HIS A 71 -0.80 2.81 -10.11
CA HIS A 71 0.52 3.27 -9.70
C HIS A 71 0.84 2.93 -8.25
N LEU A 72 -0.10 3.14 -7.33
CA LEU A 72 0.07 2.82 -5.91
C LEU A 72 0.24 1.31 -5.70
N GLU A 73 -0.60 0.49 -6.34
CA GLU A 73 -0.51 -0.97 -6.28
C GLU A 73 0.83 -1.47 -6.84
N SER A 74 1.24 -0.97 -8.01
CA SER A 74 2.52 -1.35 -8.62
C SER A 74 3.71 -0.90 -7.77
N SER A 75 3.64 0.27 -7.14
CA SER A 75 4.71 0.77 -6.27
C SER A 75 4.82 -0.03 -4.96
N LEU A 76 3.68 -0.49 -4.43
CA LEU A 76 3.65 -1.34 -3.24
C LEU A 76 4.27 -2.72 -3.49
N GLU A 77 3.93 -3.38 -4.61
CA GLU A 77 4.55 -4.64 -4.99
C GLU A 77 6.02 -4.48 -5.38
N SER A 78 6.36 -3.38 -6.04
CA SER A 78 7.73 -3.05 -6.43
C SER A 78 8.64 -2.81 -5.22
N SER A 79 8.17 -2.05 -4.23
CA SER A 79 8.93 -1.81 -2.99
C SER A 79 9.11 -3.10 -2.18
N LYS A 80 8.13 -4.00 -2.20
CA LYS A 80 8.21 -5.35 -1.63
C LYS A 80 9.24 -6.22 -2.36
N LEU A 81 9.27 -6.19 -3.69
CA LEU A 81 10.24 -6.93 -4.51
C LEU A 81 11.68 -6.40 -4.32
N LEU A 82 11.84 -5.08 -4.24
CA LEU A 82 13.11 -4.40 -4.00
C LEU A 82 13.57 -4.48 -2.55
N GLN A 83 12.77 -5.08 -1.66
CA GLN A 83 13.02 -5.19 -0.23
C GLN A 83 13.31 -3.84 0.44
N SER A 84 12.60 -2.77 0.02
CA SER A 84 12.71 -1.44 0.64
C SER A 84 11.57 -1.23 1.66
N PRO A 85 11.83 -1.45 2.97
CA PRO A 85 10.80 -1.32 4.00
C PRO A 85 10.25 0.12 4.11
N ALA A 86 11.12 1.13 4.00
CA ALA A 86 10.72 2.52 4.14
C ALA A 86 9.81 2.99 3.00
N GLU A 87 10.15 2.63 1.76
CA GLU A 87 9.30 2.93 0.59
C GLU A 87 7.98 2.15 0.67
N TYR A 88 8.00 0.88 1.10
CA TYR A 88 6.78 0.09 1.26
C TYR A 88 5.80 0.73 2.24
N ARG A 89 6.28 1.17 3.41
CA ARG A 89 5.44 1.85 4.41
C ARG A 89 4.85 3.15 3.85
N HIS A 90 5.67 3.96 3.18
CA HIS A 90 5.21 5.19 2.53
C HIS A 90 4.09 4.92 1.52
N TRP A 91 4.32 3.97 0.59
CA TRP A 91 3.34 3.62 -0.43
C TRP A 91 2.06 3.00 0.15
N LEU A 92 2.17 2.22 1.22
CA LEU A 92 1.01 1.67 1.94
C LEU A 92 0.14 2.77 2.54
N LEU A 93 0.72 3.81 3.14
CA LEU A 93 -0.02 4.94 3.68
C LEU A 93 -0.69 5.76 2.57
N CYS A 94 0.00 5.98 1.44
CA CYS A 94 -0.58 6.62 0.26
C CYS A 94 -1.75 5.80 -0.31
N TYR A 95 -1.59 4.48 -0.38
CA TYR A 95 -2.65 3.56 -0.82
C TYR A 95 -3.86 3.61 0.10
N ALA A 96 -3.66 3.54 1.43
CA ALA A 96 -4.74 3.67 2.41
C ALA A 96 -5.47 5.01 2.30
N ARG A 97 -4.73 6.11 2.08
CA ARG A 97 -5.34 7.43 1.83
C ARG A 97 -6.19 7.42 0.57
N ARG A 98 -5.69 6.84 -0.53
CA ARG A 98 -6.45 6.75 -1.77
C ARG A 98 -7.71 5.90 -1.64
N LEU A 99 -7.64 4.78 -0.91
CA LEU A 99 -8.81 3.96 -0.59
C LEU A 99 -9.84 4.74 0.24
N ALA A 100 -9.37 5.56 1.19
CA ALA A 100 -10.24 6.44 1.96
C ALA A 100 -10.88 7.54 1.09
N ASP A 101 -10.18 8.09 0.11
CA ASP A 101 -10.74 9.12 -0.79
C ASP A 101 -11.79 8.52 -1.75
N GLU A 102 -11.55 7.32 -2.29
CA GLU A 102 -12.49 6.64 -3.19
C GLU A 102 -13.63 5.91 -2.47
N GLY A 103 -13.50 5.63 -1.17
CA GLY A 103 -14.47 4.87 -0.39
C GLY A 103 -14.57 3.40 -0.81
N ALA A 104 -13.47 2.82 -1.28
CA ALA A 104 -13.42 1.46 -1.82
C ALA A 104 -13.48 0.39 -0.71
N GLU A 105 -14.70 0.06 -0.27
CA GLU A 105 -14.97 -0.84 0.85
C GLU A 105 -14.31 -2.22 0.71
N LEU A 106 -14.52 -2.90 -0.42
CA LEU A 106 -14.00 -4.25 -0.66
C LEU A 106 -12.47 -4.31 -0.62
N ARG A 107 -11.79 -3.34 -1.26
CA ARG A 107 -10.32 -3.29 -1.29
C ARG A 107 -9.75 -2.96 0.09
N ALA A 108 -10.40 -2.08 0.85
CA ALA A 108 -10.00 -1.78 2.22
C ALA A 108 -10.20 -2.98 3.14
N GLU A 109 -11.28 -3.73 2.97
CA GLU A 109 -11.53 -4.95 3.72
C GLU A 109 -10.48 -6.02 3.42
N ASP A 110 -10.16 -6.26 2.14
CA ASP A 110 -9.15 -7.23 1.74
C ASP A 110 -7.76 -6.86 2.25
N LEU A 111 -7.38 -5.57 2.20
CA LEU A 111 -6.13 -5.07 2.78
C LEU A 111 -6.06 -5.33 4.29
N CYS A 112 -7.13 -4.97 5.02
CA CYS A 112 -7.22 -5.19 6.46
C CYS A 112 -7.17 -6.69 6.81
N ARG A 113 -7.83 -7.54 6.02
CA ARG A 113 -7.82 -9.00 6.19
C ARG A 113 -6.42 -9.59 5.97
N GLU A 114 -5.70 -9.12 4.95
CA GLU A 114 -4.33 -9.57 4.68
C GLU A 114 -3.35 -9.15 5.80
N LEU A 115 -3.52 -7.95 6.35
CA LEU A 115 -2.69 -7.43 7.43
C LEU A 115 -3.02 -8.03 8.79
N LEU A 116 -4.29 -8.30 9.09
CA LEU A 116 -4.70 -8.97 10.32
C LEU A 116 -4.26 -10.43 10.33
N GLY A 117 -4.37 -11.08 9.17
CA GLY A 117 -4.12 -12.49 8.99
C GLY A 117 -5.32 -13.37 9.31
N PRO A 118 -5.18 -14.69 9.09
CA PRO A 118 -6.24 -15.61 9.44
C PRO A 118 -6.48 -15.56 10.95
N LEU A 119 -7.74 -15.40 11.35
CA LEU A 119 -8.22 -15.41 12.73
C LEU A 119 -8.12 -16.83 13.33
N TYR A 120 -6.94 -17.43 13.31
CA TYR A 120 -6.68 -18.83 13.71
C TYR A 120 -6.83 -19.07 15.22
N ARG A 121 -7.07 -18.03 16.02
CA ARG A 121 -7.17 -18.12 17.49
C ARG A 121 -8.57 -18.47 18.00
N LEU A 122 -9.60 -18.53 17.15
CA LEU A 122 -10.97 -18.85 17.58
C LEU A 122 -11.54 -20.17 17.01
N SER A 123 -10.88 -20.79 16.02
CA SER A 123 -11.38 -22.04 15.43
C SER A 123 -10.38 -23.16 15.64
N ASN A 124 -10.75 -24.08 16.54
CA ASN A 124 -10.07 -25.36 16.77
C ASN A 124 -10.21 -26.33 15.56
N SER A 125 -10.36 -25.82 14.34
CA SER A 125 -10.51 -26.64 13.14
C SER A 125 -9.15 -26.91 12.50
N LYS A 126 -8.63 -28.07 12.84
CA LYS A 126 -7.46 -28.73 12.26
C LYS A 126 -7.77 -29.18 10.82
N THR A 127 -7.97 -28.26 9.89
CA THR A 127 -8.17 -28.56 8.47
C THR A 127 -7.42 -27.56 7.58
N MET A 128 -6.15 -27.92 7.28
CA MET A 128 -5.38 -27.59 6.08
C MET A 128 -6.18 -26.83 5.00
N THR A 129 -5.91 -25.55 4.77
CA THR A 129 -4.79 -25.12 3.93
C THR A 129 -3.98 -24.01 4.61
N THR A 130 -2.74 -24.32 4.92
CA THR A 130 -1.72 -23.38 5.36
C THR A 130 -1.36 -22.42 4.22
N SER A 131 -2.20 -21.44 3.93
CA SER A 131 -1.68 -20.20 3.33
C SER A 131 -0.77 -19.60 4.40
N LYS A 132 0.56 -19.66 4.17
CA LYS A 132 1.59 -19.19 5.10
C LYS A 132 1.45 -17.68 5.28
N TRP A 133 0.51 -17.25 6.10
CA TRP A 133 0.42 -15.86 6.50
C TRP A 133 1.66 -15.53 7.32
N ASN A 134 2.51 -14.66 6.80
CA ASN A 134 3.69 -14.17 7.49
C ASN A 134 3.27 -12.96 8.36
N PRO A 135 3.51 -12.97 9.69
CA PRO A 135 3.21 -11.83 10.55
C PRO A 135 4.11 -10.61 10.27
N LEU A 136 5.24 -10.81 9.58
CA LEU A 136 6.19 -9.75 9.25
C LEU A 136 6.17 -9.46 7.74
N ILE A 137 6.13 -8.17 7.37
CA ILE A 137 6.41 -7.69 6.01
C ILE A 137 7.66 -6.82 6.08
N LEU A 138 8.74 -7.24 5.40
CA LEU A 138 9.99 -6.49 5.31
C LEU A 138 10.57 -6.07 6.69
N GLY A 139 10.33 -6.88 7.72
CA GLY A 139 10.75 -6.59 9.10
C GLY A 139 9.74 -5.79 9.94
N PHE A 140 8.67 -5.27 9.35
CA PHE A 140 7.57 -4.65 10.09
C PHE A 140 6.49 -5.67 10.48
N PRO A 141 5.98 -5.65 11.72
CA PRO A 141 4.80 -6.42 12.07
C PRO A 141 3.57 -5.84 11.36
N LYS A 142 2.84 -6.71 10.66
CA LYS A 142 1.63 -6.33 9.89
C LYS A 142 0.59 -5.63 10.76
N HIS A 143 0.52 -6.00 12.04
CA HIS A 143 -0.38 -5.41 13.03
C HIS A 143 -0.05 -3.96 13.37
N GLU A 144 1.23 -3.57 13.37
CA GLU A 144 1.62 -2.16 13.51
C GLU A 144 1.23 -1.37 12.25
N LEU A 145 1.51 -1.92 11.07
CA LEU A 145 1.08 -1.30 9.81
C LEU A 145 -0.44 -1.14 9.75
N LEU A 146 -1.19 -2.15 10.20
CA LEU A 146 -2.65 -2.09 10.33
C LEU A 146 -3.07 -0.96 11.26
N ARG A 147 -2.43 -0.83 12.43
CA ARG A 147 -2.71 0.25 13.39
C ARG A 147 -2.47 1.65 12.81
N GLU A 148 -1.51 1.80 11.91
CA GLU A 148 -1.23 3.07 11.23
C GLU A 148 -2.25 3.42 10.15
N ILE A 149 -2.74 2.43 9.39
CA ILE A 149 -3.70 2.69 8.30
C ILE A 149 -5.15 2.85 8.79
N LEU A 150 -5.53 2.22 9.92
CA LEU A 150 -6.91 2.23 10.42
C LEU A 150 -7.47 3.64 10.66
N PRO A 151 -6.73 4.59 11.27
CA PRO A 151 -7.19 5.98 11.40
C PRO A 151 -7.40 6.68 10.06
N ILE A 152 -6.56 6.38 9.06
CA ILE A 152 -6.65 6.95 7.71
C ILE A 152 -7.94 6.47 7.03
N LEU A 153 -8.20 5.15 7.09
CA LEU A 153 -9.43 4.57 6.56
C LEU A 153 -10.66 5.09 7.32
N GLY A 154 -10.59 5.23 8.64
CA GLY A 154 -11.67 5.75 9.49
C GLY A 154 -12.04 7.22 9.24
N GLY A 155 -11.23 7.96 8.48
CA GLY A 155 -11.57 9.31 8.01
C GLY A 155 -12.78 9.32 7.06
N ASN A 156 -13.04 8.23 6.33
CA ASN A 156 -14.21 8.11 5.46
C ASN A 156 -15.37 7.40 6.18
N ARG A 157 -16.57 8.01 6.14
CA ARG A 157 -17.80 7.45 6.72
C ARG A 157 -18.11 6.02 6.27
N CYS A 158 -17.86 5.67 5.02
CA CYS A 158 -18.11 4.33 4.49
C CYS A 158 -17.18 3.29 5.14
N LEU A 159 -15.93 3.66 5.39
CA LEU A 159 -14.90 2.77 5.91
C LEU A 159 -14.81 2.80 7.45
N GLN A 160 -15.55 3.69 8.12
CA GLN A 160 -15.58 3.76 9.58
C GLN A 160 -15.99 2.44 10.21
N ARG A 161 -17.02 1.77 9.67
CA ARG A 161 -17.48 0.49 10.19
C ARG A 161 -16.36 -0.55 10.16
N ILE A 162 -15.73 -0.73 9.00
CA ILE A 162 -14.59 -1.64 8.80
C ILE A 162 -13.45 -1.25 9.74
N SER A 163 -13.04 0.01 9.77
CA SER A 163 -11.94 0.47 10.61
C SER A 163 -12.20 0.19 12.10
N THR A 164 -13.43 0.40 12.59
CA THR A 164 -13.77 0.09 13.99
C THR A 164 -13.77 -1.40 14.28
N GLU A 165 -14.28 -2.23 13.37
CA GLU A 165 -14.30 -3.68 13.51
C GLU A 165 -12.88 -4.25 13.56
N TYR A 166 -12.03 -3.88 12.60
CA TYR A 166 -10.64 -4.33 12.56
C TYR A 166 -9.81 -3.76 13.72
N SER A 167 -10.09 -2.54 14.18
CA SER A 167 -9.49 -1.98 15.40
C SER A 167 -9.83 -2.79 16.64
N LYS A 168 -11.06 -3.31 16.74
CA LYS A 168 -11.50 -4.17 17.84
C LYS A 168 -10.81 -5.53 17.75
N SER A 169 -10.84 -6.17 16.58
CA SER A 169 -10.17 -7.46 16.35
C SER A 169 -8.67 -7.40 16.63
N LEU A 170 -8.02 -6.29 16.27
CA LEU A 170 -6.61 -6.06 16.58
C LEU A 170 -6.33 -6.01 18.09
N LYS A 171 -7.20 -5.36 18.87
CA LYS A 171 -7.09 -5.29 20.34
C LYS A 171 -7.32 -6.65 21.00
N GLU A 172 -8.29 -7.43 20.50
CA GLU A 172 -8.54 -8.79 21.00
C GLU A 172 -7.36 -9.74 20.74
N LEU A 173 -6.66 -9.55 19.62
CA LEU A 173 -5.48 -10.34 19.26
C LEU A 173 -4.17 -9.89 19.92
N ALA A 174 -4.12 -8.64 20.39
CA ALA A 174 -3.08 -8.08 21.22
C ALA A 174 -3.55 -8.01 22.68
N PRO A 175 -3.87 -9.15 23.36
CA PRO A 175 -4.05 -9.10 24.80
C PRO A 175 -2.75 -8.57 25.38
N GLU A 176 -2.85 -7.52 26.20
CA GLU A 176 -1.73 -6.98 26.94
C GLU A 176 -0.89 -8.12 27.51
N ASN A 177 0.40 -8.09 27.24
CA ASN A 177 1.37 -8.98 27.86
C ASN A 177 1.46 -8.55 29.33
N PRO A 178 0.82 -9.23 30.30
CA PRO A 178 0.89 -8.86 31.70
C PRO A 178 2.15 -9.52 32.26
N MET A 179 3.31 -8.98 31.91
CA MET A 179 4.62 -9.47 32.34
C MET A 179 5.52 -8.29 32.73
N ASP A 180 4.96 -7.33 33.48
CA ASP A 180 5.71 -6.41 34.36
C ASP A 180 5.06 -6.46 35.75
N GLN A 181 5.15 -7.62 36.40
CA GLN A 181 5.08 -7.74 37.85
C GLN A 181 6.12 -8.77 38.28
N THR A 182 7.35 -8.33 38.54
CA THR A 182 8.16 -8.83 39.64
C THR A 182 9.24 -7.83 40.00
#